data_AF-A0A929ARE6-F1
#
_entry.id   AF-A0A929ARE6-F1
#
_cell.length_a   1.000
_cell.length_b   1.000
_cell.length_c   1.000
_cell.angle_alpha   90.00
_cell.angle_beta   90.00
_cell.angle_gamma   90.00
#
_symmetry.space_group_name_H-M   'P 1'
#
loop_
_entity.id
_entity.type
_entity.pdbx_description
1 polymer ?
#
loop_
_entity_poly.entity_id
_entity_poly.type
_entity_poly.pdbx_seq_one_letter_code
_entity_poly.pdbx_strand_id
1 'polypeptide(L)'
;MSFSLFSSRTNKLEVQDREQLLQTTRRLISEVQALSSRIAAVNEIANAINHSLNIDEILQVVGRQAKWLLDFQHCSVCLRNDDSSYRLVTLFGSSISCSSCPIGGDNPIGRTLGTGQSQLNPKDYISTFLSAYPSQIIIPLQRENHIIGSINFATCKTAYSQEDLRIGGLLAMQLSSAVGNAKCFEEMNKLLEEMNQLYSQLEGERRKSDELLLNTLPKEIANELKETGKVKPVYHEAASVLFTDFTGFTQLTEQLTPEALVDELDFCFSYFDTVSEAYNLEKLKTIGDSYMGVAGIPVPRATHAIDAVLAALQIQSFMYWRRIEKARNNKPYWDIRIGIHSGSLLAGVIGRKKFTYDVWGDTVNTASRMESSAIPGTINISQATFELVKNFFDCEYRGKIGAKNKGSIDMYLVSRIKKYLATDSLGLIPNDKFYRIYSALKNQPQYCSE
;
A
#
# COMPACT_ATOMS: atom_id res chain seq x y z
N MET A 1 -5.83 68.89 -88.95
CA MET A 1 -6.88 68.12 -88.26
C MET A 1 -6.35 67.67 -86.91
N SER A 2 -7.22 67.81 -85.90
CA SER A 2 -7.00 67.76 -84.47
C SER A 2 -6.39 66.46 -83.94
N PHE A 3 -5.32 66.53 -83.13
CA PHE A 3 -4.94 65.49 -82.16
C PHE A 3 -4.07 66.11 -81.04
N SER A 4 -4.61 67.08 -80.29
CA SER A 4 -3.90 67.76 -79.18
C SER A 4 -4.50 67.53 -77.79
N LEU A 5 -5.35 66.51 -77.57
CA LEU A 5 -6.11 66.42 -76.32
C LEU A 5 -6.10 65.06 -75.58
N PHE A 6 -5.46 64.01 -76.11
CA PHE A 6 -5.52 62.66 -75.50
C PHE A 6 -4.28 62.22 -74.70
N SER A 7 -3.10 62.81 -74.91
CA SER A 7 -1.84 62.32 -74.31
C SER A 7 -1.57 62.80 -72.87
N SER A 8 -2.12 63.94 -72.45
CA SER A 8 -1.89 64.46 -71.09
C SER A 8 -2.89 63.94 -70.04
N ARG A 9 -4.03 63.39 -70.48
CA ARG A 9 -5.04 62.78 -69.58
C ARG A 9 -4.71 61.33 -69.22
N THR A 10 -4.24 60.53 -70.17
CA THR A 10 -3.88 59.11 -69.93
C THR A 10 -2.69 58.94 -68.99
N ASN A 11 -1.66 59.78 -69.15
CA ASN A 11 -0.46 59.75 -68.29
C ASN A 11 -0.74 60.28 -66.86
N LYS A 12 -1.76 61.12 -66.67
CA LYS A 12 -2.22 61.55 -65.33
C LYS A 12 -3.07 60.50 -64.63
N LEU A 13 -3.91 59.77 -65.37
CA LEU A 13 -4.71 58.66 -64.81
C LEU A 13 -3.81 57.49 -64.36
N GLU A 14 -2.79 57.10 -65.15
CA GLU A 14 -1.87 56.01 -64.78
C GLU A 14 -0.99 56.34 -63.56
N VAL A 15 -0.59 57.60 -63.40
CA VAL A 15 0.17 58.06 -62.22
C VAL A 15 -0.71 58.10 -60.97
N GLN A 16 -1.96 58.56 -61.10
CA GLN A 16 -2.93 58.54 -60.00
C GLN A 16 -3.28 57.12 -59.54
N ASP A 17 -3.50 56.19 -60.48
CA ASP A 17 -3.81 54.79 -60.16
C ASP A 17 -2.63 54.10 -59.47
N ARG A 18 -1.39 54.42 -59.87
CA ARG A 18 -0.17 53.86 -59.26
C ARG A 18 0.09 54.43 -57.86
N GLU A 19 -0.17 55.71 -57.64
CA GLU A 19 -0.10 56.32 -56.30
C GLU A 19 -1.19 55.76 -55.37
N GLN A 20 -2.41 55.57 -55.87
CA GLN A 20 -3.47 54.89 -55.11
C GLN A 20 -3.08 53.46 -54.77
N LEU A 21 -2.55 52.69 -55.72
CA LEU A 21 -2.11 51.31 -55.48
C LEU A 21 -1.00 51.25 -54.41
N LEU A 22 -0.03 52.17 -54.46
CA LEU A 22 1.05 52.25 -53.46
C LEU A 22 0.53 52.65 -52.07
N GLN A 23 -0.43 53.57 -52.00
CA GLN A 23 -1.10 53.92 -50.75
C GLN A 23 -1.88 52.73 -50.16
N THR A 24 -2.66 52.02 -50.99
CA THR A 24 -3.40 50.83 -50.56
C THR A 24 -2.45 49.71 -50.12
N THR A 25 -1.34 49.51 -50.82
CA THR A 25 -0.34 48.49 -50.46
C THR A 25 0.36 48.81 -49.14
N ARG A 26 0.76 50.08 -48.91
CA ARG A 26 1.33 50.50 -47.63
C ARG A 26 0.34 50.36 -46.48
N ARG A 27 -0.93 50.69 -46.72
CA ARG A 27 -2.00 50.50 -45.75
C ARG A 27 -2.18 49.02 -45.39
N LEU A 28 -2.28 48.14 -46.38
CA LEU A 28 -2.41 46.69 -46.16
C LEU A 28 -1.21 46.11 -45.41
N ILE A 29 0.02 46.52 -45.74
CA ILE A 29 1.23 46.07 -45.01
C ILE A 29 1.17 46.52 -43.54
N SER A 30 0.76 47.77 -43.28
CA SER A 30 0.60 48.27 -41.91
C SER A 30 -0.49 47.51 -41.15
N GLU A 31 -1.61 47.18 -41.81
CA GLU A 31 -2.70 46.39 -41.20
C GLU A 31 -2.24 44.95 -40.89
N VAL A 32 -1.50 44.30 -41.79
CA VAL A 32 -0.94 42.95 -41.59
C VAL A 32 0.11 42.94 -40.48
N GLN A 33 0.99 43.94 -40.42
CA GLN A 33 1.99 44.07 -39.34
C GLN A 33 1.31 44.30 -37.98
N ALA A 34 0.29 45.15 -37.92
CA ALA A 34 -0.49 45.37 -36.70
C ALA A 34 -1.20 44.08 -36.25
N LEU A 35 -1.76 43.31 -37.20
CA LEU A 35 -2.39 42.03 -36.91
C LEU A 35 -1.36 40.99 -36.40
N SER A 36 -0.19 40.90 -37.03
CA SER A 36 0.89 40.00 -36.61
C SER A 36 1.40 40.29 -35.20
N SER A 37 1.58 41.57 -34.85
CA SER A 37 1.99 41.98 -33.50
C SER A 37 0.93 41.64 -32.46
N ARG A 38 -0.37 41.77 -32.81
CA ARG A 38 -1.47 41.35 -31.93
C ARG A 38 -1.49 39.84 -31.70
N ILE A 39 -1.24 39.04 -32.74
CA ILE A 39 -1.16 37.57 -32.62
C ILE A 39 0.05 37.16 -31.76
N ALA A 40 1.20 37.82 -31.92
CA ALA A 40 2.38 37.55 -31.11
C ALA A 40 2.13 37.84 -29.62
N ALA A 41 1.47 38.97 -29.31
CA ALA A 41 1.05 39.27 -27.94
C ALA A 41 0.12 38.18 -27.40
N VAL A 42 -0.89 37.76 -28.17
CA VAL A 42 -1.80 36.66 -27.82
C VAL A 42 -1.06 35.33 -27.57
N ASN A 43 0.03 35.02 -28.27
CA ASN A 43 0.82 33.81 -28.00
C ASN A 43 1.69 33.91 -26.73
N GLU A 44 2.27 35.07 -26.43
CA GLU A 44 2.97 35.28 -25.15
C GLU A 44 2.00 35.18 -23.96
N ILE A 45 0.77 35.64 -24.17
CA ILE A 45 -0.35 35.50 -23.23
C ILE A 45 -0.63 34.02 -22.95
N ALA A 46 -0.79 33.19 -23.99
CA ALA A 46 -0.97 31.76 -23.84
C ALA A 46 0.17 31.09 -23.05
N ASN A 47 1.42 31.47 -23.31
CA ASN A 47 2.57 30.91 -22.62
C ASN A 47 2.58 31.30 -21.13
N ALA A 48 2.34 32.57 -20.80
CA ALA A 48 2.29 33.03 -19.41
C ALA A 48 1.16 32.38 -18.61
N ILE A 49 0.01 32.16 -19.25
CA ILE A 49 -1.16 31.55 -18.65
C ILE A 49 -0.95 30.05 -18.35
N ASN A 50 -0.34 29.31 -19.28
CA ASN A 50 -0.12 27.86 -19.12
C ASN A 50 0.90 27.49 -18.03
N HIS A 51 1.60 28.46 -17.44
CA HIS A 51 2.54 28.24 -16.35
C HIS A 51 1.91 28.34 -14.96
N SER A 52 0.68 28.85 -14.83
CA SER A 52 -0.04 28.84 -13.55
C SER A 52 -1.13 27.78 -13.57
N LEU A 53 -1.25 27.05 -12.46
CA LEU A 53 -2.33 26.09 -12.21
C LEU A 53 -3.36 26.66 -11.22
N ASN A 54 -3.17 27.91 -10.78
CA ASN A 54 -4.10 28.60 -9.91
C ASN A 54 -5.05 29.46 -10.77
N ILE A 55 -6.35 29.15 -10.70
CA ILE A 55 -7.38 29.84 -11.48
C ILE A 55 -7.34 31.35 -11.23
N ASP A 56 -7.11 31.81 -9.99
CA ASP A 56 -7.06 33.25 -9.68
C ASP A 56 -5.84 33.95 -10.30
N GLU A 57 -4.69 33.28 -10.32
CA GLU A 57 -3.50 33.81 -11.00
C GLU A 57 -3.70 33.85 -12.51
N ILE A 58 -4.27 32.79 -13.10
CA ILE A 58 -4.64 32.74 -14.52
C ILE A 58 -5.54 33.92 -14.88
N LEU A 59 -6.60 34.14 -14.09
CA LEU A 59 -7.55 35.23 -14.31
C LEU A 59 -6.86 36.61 -14.23
N GLN A 60 -5.98 36.81 -13.25
CA GLN A 60 -5.22 38.06 -13.10
C GLN A 60 -4.26 38.32 -14.26
N VAL A 61 -3.58 37.28 -14.76
CA VAL A 61 -2.69 37.38 -15.93
C VAL A 61 -3.49 37.77 -17.17
N VAL A 62 -4.61 37.09 -17.43
CA VAL A 62 -5.50 37.39 -18.58
C VAL A 62 -6.05 38.81 -18.49
N GLY A 63 -6.51 39.24 -17.32
CA GLY A 63 -7.02 40.59 -17.12
C GLY A 63 -5.98 41.66 -17.43
N ARG A 64 -4.75 41.50 -16.91
CA ARG A 64 -3.65 42.44 -17.18
C ARG A 64 -3.29 42.49 -18.66
N GLN A 65 -3.29 41.33 -19.31
CA GLN A 65 -2.91 41.21 -20.70
C GLN A 65 -3.97 41.72 -21.67
N ALA A 66 -5.24 41.53 -21.35
CA ALA A 66 -6.36 42.11 -22.09
C ALA A 66 -6.26 43.64 -22.19
N LYS A 67 -5.64 44.30 -21.20
CA LYS A 67 -5.49 45.75 -21.15
C LYS A 67 -4.65 46.32 -22.29
N TRP A 68 -3.76 45.52 -22.87
CA TRP A 68 -2.95 45.89 -24.04
C TRP A 68 -3.72 45.78 -25.36
N LEU A 69 -4.82 45.03 -25.36
CA LEU A 69 -5.55 44.64 -26.57
C LEU A 69 -6.91 45.34 -26.68
N LEU A 70 -7.55 45.65 -25.54
CA LEU A 70 -8.88 46.25 -25.47
C LEU A 70 -8.87 47.42 -24.47
N ASP A 71 -9.42 48.57 -24.89
CA ASP A 71 -9.57 49.74 -24.00
C ASP A 71 -10.83 49.63 -23.12
N PHE A 72 -10.77 48.78 -22.10
CA PHE A 72 -11.84 48.63 -21.11
C PHE A 72 -11.57 49.46 -19.84
N GLN A 73 -12.63 49.88 -19.15
CA GLN A 73 -12.55 50.41 -17.78
C GLN A 73 -13.00 49.39 -16.74
N HIS A 74 -13.77 48.38 -17.16
CA HIS A 74 -14.18 47.27 -16.32
C HIS A 74 -13.95 45.95 -17.06
N CYS A 75 -13.40 44.96 -16.35
CA CYS A 75 -13.24 43.59 -16.82
C CYS A 75 -13.65 42.63 -15.71
N SER A 76 -14.56 41.71 -16.02
CA SER A 76 -14.98 40.67 -15.08
C SER A 76 -15.09 39.31 -15.77
N VAL A 77 -14.86 38.25 -15.00
CA VAL A 77 -15.02 36.87 -15.45
C VAL A 77 -16.05 36.19 -14.56
N CYS A 78 -17.03 35.56 -15.18
CA CYS A 78 -17.97 34.68 -14.54
C CYS A 78 -17.57 33.25 -14.84
N LEU A 79 -17.26 32.44 -13.82
CA LEU A 79 -16.98 31.01 -13.97
C LEU A 79 -18.14 30.21 -13.41
N ARG A 80 -18.46 29.09 -14.06
CA ARG A 80 -19.43 28.11 -13.58
C ARG A 80 -18.74 27.10 -12.65
N ASN A 81 -19.33 26.93 -11.46
CA ASN A 81 -18.94 25.90 -10.50
C ASN A 81 -19.68 24.59 -10.83
N ASP A 82 -19.22 23.49 -10.25
CA ASP A 82 -19.73 22.15 -10.56
C ASP A 82 -21.13 21.92 -9.96
N ASP A 83 -21.49 22.66 -8.91
CA ASP A 83 -22.83 22.72 -8.31
C ASP A 83 -23.82 23.61 -9.08
N SER A 84 -23.46 24.06 -10.29
CA SER A 84 -24.20 25.03 -11.11
C SER A 84 -24.35 26.43 -10.50
N SER A 85 -23.63 26.74 -9.42
CA SER A 85 -23.43 28.12 -8.97
C SER A 85 -22.42 28.83 -9.86
N TYR A 86 -22.32 30.16 -9.71
CA TYR A 86 -21.41 30.98 -10.50
C TYR A 86 -20.52 31.84 -9.62
N ARG A 87 -19.23 31.91 -9.98
CA ARG A 87 -18.21 32.75 -9.36
C ARG A 87 -17.94 33.94 -10.27
N LEU A 88 -18.34 35.15 -9.85
CA LEU A 88 -17.99 36.39 -10.54
C LEU A 88 -16.74 37.01 -9.92
N VAL A 89 -15.71 37.20 -10.74
CA VAL A 89 -14.44 37.82 -10.35
C VAL A 89 -14.29 39.11 -11.15
N THR A 90 -14.20 40.25 -10.46
CA THR A 90 -13.86 41.52 -11.10
C THR A 90 -12.33 41.65 -11.15
N LEU A 91 -11.77 41.71 -12.36
CA LEU A 91 -10.33 41.85 -12.59
C LEU A 91 -9.90 43.32 -12.63
N PHE A 92 -10.76 44.19 -13.18
CA PHE A 92 -10.54 45.63 -13.27
C PHE A 92 -11.83 46.42 -13.12
N GLY A 93 -11.73 47.63 -12.56
CA GLY A 93 -12.86 48.53 -12.34
C GLY A 93 -13.58 48.30 -11.01
N SER A 94 -14.73 48.92 -10.83
CA SER A 94 -15.54 48.77 -9.61
C SER A 94 -16.06 47.33 -9.48
N SER A 95 -15.91 46.75 -8.29
CA SER A 95 -16.44 45.42 -7.98
C SER A 95 -17.96 45.38 -8.13
N ILE A 96 -18.46 44.35 -8.82
CA ILE A 96 -19.88 44.07 -8.98
C ILE A 96 -20.21 42.83 -8.16
N SER A 97 -21.26 42.88 -7.34
CA SER A 97 -21.71 41.70 -6.59
C SER A 97 -22.66 40.85 -7.43
N CYS A 98 -22.61 39.51 -7.30
CA CYS A 98 -23.59 38.61 -7.92
C CYS A 98 -25.05 38.94 -7.52
N SER A 99 -25.27 39.54 -6.34
CA SER A 99 -26.60 40.01 -5.91
C SER A 99 -27.15 41.16 -6.75
N SER A 100 -26.29 41.91 -7.44
CA SER A 100 -26.66 43.03 -8.32
C SER A 100 -26.80 42.63 -9.80
N CYS A 101 -26.44 41.38 -10.15
CA CYS A 101 -26.60 40.82 -11.48
C CYS A 101 -26.90 39.30 -11.36
N PRO A 102 -28.18 38.88 -11.29
CA PRO A 102 -28.54 37.48 -11.08
C PRO A 102 -28.06 36.62 -12.26
N ILE A 103 -27.00 35.85 -12.05
CA ILE A 103 -26.39 35.01 -13.09
C ILE A 103 -27.37 33.86 -13.40
N GLY A 104 -27.77 33.72 -14.67
CA GLY A 104 -28.78 32.75 -15.12
C GLY A 104 -30.16 33.34 -15.48
N GLY A 105 -30.35 34.66 -15.40
CA GLY A 105 -31.55 35.36 -15.90
C GLY A 105 -31.39 35.92 -17.32
N ASP A 106 -32.39 36.68 -17.79
CA ASP A 106 -32.39 37.35 -19.10
C ASP A 106 -31.51 38.61 -19.15
N ASN A 107 -30.32 38.53 -18.57
CA ASN A 107 -29.29 39.57 -18.65
C ASN A 107 -28.18 39.14 -19.64
N PRO A 108 -27.32 40.08 -20.08
CA PRO A 108 -26.31 39.77 -21.09
C PRO A 108 -25.36 38.63 -20.73
N ILE A 109 -24.98 38.50 -19.45
CA ILE A 109 -24.12 37.40 -18.97
C ILE A 109 -24.89 36.07 -19.01
N GLY A 110 -26.11 36.03 -18.46
CA GLY A 110 -26.97 34.84 -18.44
C GLY A 110 -27.30 34.33 -19.84
N ARG A 111 -27.65 35.23 -20.77
CA ARG A 111 -27.87 34.90 -22.19
C ARG A 111 -26.62 34.35 -22.86
N THR A 112 -25.44 34.91 -22.60
CA THR A 112 -24.17 34.41 -23.13
C THR A 112 -23.87 33.00 -22.60
N LEU A 113 -24.09 32.77 -21.30
CA LEU A 113 -23.93 31.47 -20.66
C LEU A 113 -24.94 30.42 -21.14
N GLY A 114 -26.16 30.84 -21.49
CA GLY A 114 -27.22 29.94 -21.97
C GLY A 114 -27.14 29.61 -23.46
N THR A 115 -26.72 30.57 -24.29
CA THR A 115 -26.70 30.42 -25.76
C THR A 115 -25.32 30.08 -26.32
N GLY A 116 -24.25 30.35 -25.59
CA GLY A 116 -22.88 30.26 -26.10
C GLY A 116 -22.56 31.29 -27.19
N GLN A 117 -23.38 32.33 -27.32
CA GLN A 117 -23.17 33.40 -28.30
C GLN A 117 -22.64 34.66 -27.62
N SER A 118 -21.60 35.24 -28.20
CA SER A 118 -21.04 36.50 -27.74
C SER A 118 -22.02 37.65 -27.96
N GLN A 119 -22.00 38.64 -27.06
CA GLN A 119 -22.83 39.83 -27.16
C GLN A 119 -21.97 41.09 -27.34
N LEU A 120 -22.39 41.95 -28.26
CA LEU A 120 -21.78 43.24 -28.53
C LEU A 120 -22.80 44.34 -28.28
N ASN A 121 -22.52 45.21 -27.32
CA ASN A 121 -23.33 46.37 -26.96
C ASN A 121 -24.83 46.03 -26.80
N PRO A 122 -25.22 45.20 -25.81
CA PRO A 122 -26.60 44.76 -25.62
C PRO A 122 -27.49 45.93 -25.20
N LYS A 123 -28.13 46.59 -26.19
CA LYS A 123 -28.97 47.79 -26.01
C LYS A 123 -30.37 47.50 -25.48
N ASP A 124 -30.76 46.24 -25.52
CA ASP A 124 -32.08 45.71 -25.14
C ASP A 124 -32.17 45.36 -23.64
N TYR A 125 -31.09 45.57 -22.90
CA TYR A 125 -31.04 45.41 -21.45
C TYR A 125 -30.68 46.76 -20.81
N ILE A 126 -31.34 47.12 -19.71
CA ILE A 126 -31.08 48.37 -18.98
C ILE A 126 -30.61 48.01 -17.58
N SER A 127 -29.43 48.51 -17.20
CA SER A 127 -28.90 48.38 -15.84
C SER A 127 -28.08 49.60 -15.46
N THR A 128 -27.90 49.83 -14.16
CA THR A 128 -26.99 50.87 -13.65
C THR A 128 -25.56 50.68 -14.16
N PHE A 129 -25.16 49.42 -14.38
CA PHE A 129 -23.86 49.09 -14.97
C PHE A 129 -23.76 49.48 -16.45
N LEU A 130 -24.80 49.25 -17.26
CA LEU A 130 -24.85 49.72 -18.65
C LEU A 130 -24.92 51.24 -18.78
N SER A 131 -25.59 51.91 -17.83
CA SER A 131 -25.56 53.37 -17.77
C SER A 131 -24.17 53.92 -17.46
N ALA A 132 -23.38 53.21 -16.64
CA ALA A 132 -21.99 53.58 -16.35
C ALA A 132 -21.02 53.19 -17.50
N TYR A 133 -21.30 52.09 -18.19
CA TYR A 133 -20.49 51.57 -19.29
C TYR A 133 -21.39 51.21 -20.50
N PRO A 134 -21.68 52.19 -21.37
CA PRO A 134 -22.61 52.03 -22.49
C PRO A 134 -22.11 51.09 -23.59
N SER A 135 -20.81 50.75 -23.59
CA SER A 135 -20.25 49.79 -24.53
C SER A 135 -19.66 48.57 -23.82
N GLN A 136 -20.10 47.38 -24.24
CA GLN A 136 -19.76 46.11 -23.59
C GLN A 136 -19.58 45.00 -24.62
N ILE A 137 -18.66 44.08 -24.34
CA ILE A 137 -18.56 42.79 -25.01
C ILE A 137 -18.56 41.68 -23.96
N ILE A 138 -19.49 40.73 -24.11
CA ILE A 138 -19.57 39.53 -23.28
C ILE A 138 -19.28 38.33 -24.17
N ILE A 139 -18.29 37.53 -23.77
CA ILE A 139 -17.75 36.45 -24.60
C ILE A 139 -17.79 35.16 -23.78
N PRO A 140 -18.36 34.06 -24.31
CA PRO A 140 -18.40 32.80 -23.60
C PRO A 140 -16.99 32.20 -23.46
N LEU A 141 -16.73 31.61 -22.30
CA LEU A 141 -15.61 30.73 -22.09
C LEU A 141 -16.06 29.32 -22.41
N GLN A 142 -15.66 28.81 -23.56
CA GLN A 142 -16.08 27.51 -24.07
C GLN A 142 -14.89 26.56 -24.11
N ARG A 143 -15.11 25.36 -23.58
CA ARG A 143 -14.19 24.23 -23.70
C ARG A 143 -14.95 23.07 -24.31
N GLU A 144 -14.49 22.60 -25.47
CA GLU A 144 -15.20 21.61 -26.28
C GLU A 144 -16.67 22.05 -26.54
N ASN A 145 -17.66 21.33 -26.03
CA ASN A 145 -19.09 21.63 -26.17
C ASN A 145 -19.72 22.21 -24.89
N HIS A 146 -18.93 22.59 -23.88
CA HIS A 146 -19.44 23.12 -22.62
C HIS A 146 -19.02 24.56 -22.39
N ILE A 147 -19.96 25.39 -21.95
CA ILE A 147 -19.70 26.75 -21.49
C ILE A 147 -19.30 26.69 -20.03
N ILE A 148 -18.05 27.01 -19.75
CA ILE A 148 -17.46 27.00 -18.41
C ILE A 148 -17.51 28.39 -17.74
N GLY A 149 -17.96 29.41 -18.48
CA GLY A 149 -18.07 30.78 -17.98
C GLY A 149 -18.25 31.82 -19.08
N SER A 150 -18.01 33.08 -18.74
CA SER A 150 -17.95 34.21 -19.67
C SER A 150 -16.94 35.25 -19.20
N ILE A 151 -16.28 35.94 -20.12
CA ILE A 151 -15.50 37.15 -19.85
C ILE A 151 -16.24 38.38 -20.37
N ASN A 152 -16.25 39.45 -19.60
CA ASN A 152 -16.94 40.69 -19.89
C ASN A 152 -15.96 41.85 -19.87
N PHE A 153 -15.96 42.67 -20.93
CA PHE A 153 -15.23 43.92 -21.01
C PHE A 153 -16.21 45.08 -21.22
N ALA A 154 -16.03 46.17 -20.49
CA ALA A 154 -16.94 47.31 -20.53
C ALA A 154 -16.19 48.66 -20.48
N THR A 155 -16.69 49.66 -21.19
CA THR A 155 -16.06 50.99 -21.32
C THR A 155 -17.11 52.08 -21.57
N CYS A 156 -16.80 53.32 -21.17
CA CYS A 156 -17.57 54.51 -21.53
C CYS A 156 -16.84 55.45 -22.51
N LYS A 157 -15.63 55.09 -22.93
CA LYS A 157 -14.80 55.94 -23.80
C LYS A 157 -15.07 55.72 -25.28
N THR A 158 -14.89 54.49 -25.73
CA THR A 158 -14.94 54.10 -27.14
C THR A 158 -15.92 52.95 -27.31
N ALA A 159 -16.79 53.03 -28.31
CA ALA A 159 -17.72 51.93 -28.58
C ALA A 159 -16.96 50.75 -29.19
N TYR A 160 -17.09 49.57 -28.59
CA TYR A 160 -16.58 48.33 -29.14
C TYR A 160 -17.21 48.03 -30.50
N SER A 161 -16.36 47.55 -31.40
CA SER A 161 -16.66 47.10 -32.75
C SER A 161 -16.66 45.57 -32.83
N GLN A 162 -16.94 45.04 -34.02
CA GLN A 162 -16.79 43.60 -34.26
C GLN A 162 -15.33 43.12 -34.23
N GLU A 163 -14.38 44.00 -34.51
CA GLU A 163 -12.96 43.65 -34.41
C GLU A 163 -12.55 43.44 -32.94
N ASP A 164 -13.05 44.29 -32.04
CA ASP A 164 -12.83 44.15 -30.60
C ASP A 164 -13.43 42.85 -30.06
N LEU A 165 -14.62 42.46 -30.56
CA LEU A 165 -15.24 41.19 -30.22
C LEU A 165 -14.39 39.99 -30.68
N ARG A 166 -13.78 40.05 -31.88
CA ARG A 166 -12.88 39.01 -32.38
C ARG A 166 -11.62 38.89 -31.53
N ILE A 167 -11.02 40.02 -31.14
CA ILE A 167 -9.83 40.06 -30.27
C ILE A 167 -10.15 39.49 -28.88
N GLY A 168 -11.27 39.92 -28.27
CA GLY A 168 -11.73 39.36 -27.01
C GLY A 168 -12.02 37.86 -27.10
N GLY A 169 -12.50 37.38 -28.25
CA GLY A 169 -12.73 35.95 -28.53
C GLY A 169 -11.47 35.11 -28.42
N LEU A 170 -10.33 35.62 -28.92
CA LEU A 170 -9.04 34.93 -28.81
C LEU A 170 -8.58 34.80 -27.35
N LEU A 171 -8.75 35.87 -26.55
CA LEU A 171 -8.45 35.85 -25.12
C LEU A 171 -9.35 34.87 -24.35
N ALA A 172 -10.65 34.87 -24.66
CA ALA A 172 -11.62 33.95 -24.08
C ALA A 172 -11.25 32.49 -24.35
N MET A 173 -10.82 32.16 -25.57
CA MET A 173 -10.39 30.80 -25.93
C MET A 173 -9.18 30.35 -25.11
N GLN A 174 -8.17 31.20 -24.94
CA GLN A 174 -6.99 30.88 -24.14
C GLN A 174 -7.29 30.74 -22.65
N LEU A 175 -8.08 31.68 -22.11
CA LEU A 175 -8.55 31.60 -20.73
C LEU A 175 -9.36 30.31 -20.50
N SER A 176 -10.19 29.90 -21.47
CA SER A 176 -10.98 28.68 -21.36
C SER A 176 -10.11 27.42 -21.25
N SER A 177 -9.07 27.34 -22.08
CA SER A 177 -8.12 26.22 -22.03
C SER A 177 -7.38 26.16 -20.70
N ALA A 178 -6.93 27.31 -20.20
CA ALA A 178 -6.13 27.39 -18.98
C ALA A 178 -6.91 27.06 -17.72
N VAL A 179 -8.11 27.62 -17.57
CA VAL A 179 -9.02 27.29 -16.47
C VAL A 179 -9.38 25.81 -16.52
N GLY A 180 -9.59 25.26 -17.72
CA GLY A 180 -9.83 23.84 -17.92
C GLY A 180 -8.66 22.94 -17.48
N ASN A 181 -7.42 23.34 -17.78
CA ASN A 181 -6.22 22.60 -17.39
C ASN A 181 -6.01 22.65 -15.88
N ALA A 182 -6.21 23.81 -15.25
CA ALA A 182 -6.13 23.98 -13.80
C ALA A 182 -7.12 23.08 -13.06
N LYS A 183 -8.40 23.07 -13.47
CA LYS A 183 -9.42 22.18 -12.88
C LYS A 183 -9.04 20.70 -13.01
N CYS A 184 -8.61 20.27 -14.20
CA CYS A 184 -8.22 18.89 -14.45
C CYS A 184 -7.02 18.45 -13.58
N PHE A 185 -6.06 19.35 -13.36
CA PHE A 185 -4.91 19.08 -12.51
C PHE A 185 -5.31 18.93 -11.03
N GLU A 186 -6.23 19.77 -10.54
CA GLU A 186 -6.77 19.68 -9.18
C GLU A 186 -7.52 18.36 -8.96
N GLU A 187 -8.36 17.95 -9.90
CA GLU A 187 -9.05 16.65 -9.89
C GLU A 187 -8.07 15.48 -9.89
N MET A 188 -7.03 15.54 -10.73
CA MET A 188 -6.00 14.49 -10.81
C MET A 188 -5.25 14.33 -9.49
N ASN A 189 -4.87 15.44 -8.83
CA ASN A 189 -4.18 15.38 -7.54
C ASN A 189 -5.07 14.79 -6.45
N LYS A 190 -6.36 15.16 -6.43
CA LYS A 190 -7.32 14.59 -5.49
C LYS A 190 -7.46 13.09 -5.71
N LEU A 191 -7.61 12.65 -6.95
CA LEU A 191 -7.71 11.22 -7.28
C LEU A 191 -6.44 10.46 -6.90
N LEU A 192 -5.26 11.07 -7.12
CA LEU A 192 -3.98 10.49 -6.74
C LEU A 192 -3.85 10.31 -5.22
N GLU A 193 -4.31 11.29 -4.45
CA GLU A 193 -4.35 11.22 -2.99
C GLU A 193 -5.29 10.12 -2.49
N GLU A 194 -6.50 10.04 -3.04
CA GLU A 194 -7.47 8.97 -2.74
C GLU A 194 -6.90 7.58 -3.09
N MET A 195 -6.23 7.47 -4.25
CA MET A 195 -5.57 6.24 -4.69
C MET A 195 -4.48 5.81 -3.71
N ASN A 196 -3.60 6.73 -3.30
CA ASN A 196 -2.53 6.44 -2.36
C ASN A 196 -3.07 5.99 -0.98
N GLN A 197 -4.14 6.62 -0.50
CA GLN A 197 -4.80 6.20 0.74
C GLN A 197 -5.36 4.78 0.64
N LEU A 198 -6.02 4.46 -0.48
CA LEU A 198 -6.58 3.13 -0.72
C LEU A 198 -5.47 2.06 -0.82
N TYR A 199 -4.38 2.35 -1.52
CA TYR A 199 -3.22 1.45 -1.60
C TYR A 199 -2.62 1.16 -0.23
N SER A 200 -2.44 2.18 0.61
CA SER A 200 -1.92 2.02 1.97
C SER A 200 -2.82 1.14 2.84
N GLN A 201 -4.14 1.34 2.76
CA GLN A 201 -5.11 0.49 3.46
C GLN A 201 -5.06 -0.96 2.98
N LEU A 202 -4.99 -1.17 1.66
CA LEU A 202 -4.91 -2.49 1.07
C LEU A 202 -3.63 -3.24 1.48
N GLU A 203 -2.48 -2.54 1.50
CA GLU A 203 -1.22 -3.11 1.99
C GLU A 203 -1.30 -3.45 3.49
N GLY A 204 -1.92 -2.59 4.30
CA GLY A 204 -2.14 -2.83 5.72
C GLY A 204 -2.99 -4.07 5.99
N GLU A 205 -4.12 -4.22 5.29
CA GLU A 205 -5.01 -5.39 5.41
C GLU A 205 -4.34 -6.67 4.89
N ARG A 206 -3.60 -6.58 3.77
CA ARG A 206 -2.83 -7.72 3.25
C ARG A 206 -1.77 -8.19 4.24
N ARG A 207 -1.06 -7.26 4.88
CA ARG A 207 -0.04 -7.59 5.89
C ARG A 207 -0.65 -8.30 7.10
N LYS A 208 -1.78 -7.81 7.62
CA LYS A 208 -2.51 -8.47 8.71
C LYS A 208 -2.98 -9.87 8.32
N SER A 209 -3.52 -10.02 7.11
CA SER A 209 -3.95 -11.34 6.59
C SER A 209 -2.78 -12.31 6.47
N ASP A 210 -1.62 -11.82 6.02
CA ASP A 210 -0.41 -12.64 5.86
C ASP A 210 0.15 -13.08 7.22
N GLU A 211 0.20 -12.17 8.19
CA GLU A 211 0.65 -12.45 9.55
C GLU A 211 -0.23 -13.49 10.25
N LEU A 212 -1.56 -13.36 10.16
CA LEU A 212 -2.50 -14.32 10.74
C LEU A 212 -2.35 -15.73 10.14
N LEU A 213 -2.08 -15.81 8.83
CA LEU A 213 -1.85 -17.10 8.18
C LEU A 213 -0.54 -17.74 8.65
N LEU A 214 0.53 -16.95 8.77
CA LEU A 214 1.85 -17.41 9.25
C LEU A 214 1.84 -17.81 10.74
N ASN A 215 0.96 -17.20 11.55
CA ASN A 215 0.74 -17.62 12.93
C ASN A 215 0.05 -18.99 13.05
N THR A 216 -0.53 -19.50 11.96
CA THR A 216 -1.30 -20.76 11.93
C THR A 216 -0.58 -21.87 11.17
N LEU A 217 0.24 -21.52 10.18
CA LEU A 217 0.90 -22.46 9.28
C LEU A 217 2.37 -22.07 9.11
N PRO A 218 3.28 -23.07 9.00
CA PRO A 218 4.66 -22.80 8.65
C PRO A 218 4.78 -21.99 7.36
N LYS A 219 5.79 -21.14 7.25
CA LYS A 219 5.94 -20.18 6.15
C LYS A 219 5.90 -20.83 4.76
N GLU A 220 6.59 -21.94 4.60
CA GLU A 220 6.65 -22.70 3.35
C GLU A 220 5.26 -23.22 2.96
N ILE A 221 4.53 -23.74 3.94
CA ILE A 221 3.17 -24.30 3.78
C ILE A 221 2.16 -23.19 3.47
N ALA A 222 2.28 -22.05 4.14
CA ALA A 222 1.44 -20.88 3.89
C ALA A 222 1.63 -20.32 2.47
N ASN A 223 2.87 -20.29 1.97
CA ASN A 223 3.17 -19.84 0.61
C ASN A 223 2.61 -20.81 -0.44
N GLU A 224 2.83 -22.12 -0.28
CA GLU A 224 2.25 -23.14 -1.17
C GLU A 224 0.72 -23.03 -1.23
N LEU A 225 0.07 -22.83 -0.07
CA LEU A 225 -1.38 -22.66 0.02
C LEU A 225 -1.87 -21.40 -0.72
N LYS A 226 -1.14 -20.28 -0.63
CA LYS A 226 -1.48 -19.04 -1.35
C LYS A 226 -1.35 -19.19 -2.86
N GLU A 227 -0.32 -19.90 -3.32
CA GLU A 227 -0.02 -20.05 -4.75
C GLU A 227 -0.95 -21.07 -5.44
N THR A 228 -1.20 -22.20 -4.77
CA THR A 228 -1.86 -23.36 -5.40
C THR A 228 -3.28 -23.61 -4.89
N GLY A 229 -3.66 -22.99 -3.77
CA GLY A 229 -4.93 -23.21 -3.08
C GLY A 229 -5.03 -24.56 -2.34
N LYS A 230 -4.02 -25.43 -2.41
CA LYS A 230 -3.99 -26.76 -1.75
C LYS A 230 -2.57 -27.19 -1.42
N VAL A 231 -2.35 -27.71 -0.22
CA VAL A 231 -1.04 -28.29 0.17
C VAL A 231 -1.09 -29.80 0.03
N LYS A 232 -0.11 -30.40 -0.64
CA LYS A 232 0.00 -31.87 -0.73
C LYS A 232 0.68 -32.44 0.52
N PRO A 233 0.25 -33.60 1.05
CA PRO A 233 0.98 -34.28 2.10
C PRO A 233 2.40 -34.66 1.65
N VAL A 234 3.38 -34.44 2.52
CA VAL A 234 4.81 -34.71 2.29
C VAL A 234 5.25 -35.84 3.22
N TYR A 235 5.92 -36.84 2.66
CA TYR A 235 6.56 -37.89 3.45
C TYR A 235 7.96 -37.44 3.85
N HIS A 236 8.25 -37.46 5.14
CA HIS A 236 9.57 -37.17 5.71
C HIS A 236 10.19 -38.47 6.17
N GLU A 237 11.33 -38.84 5.60
CA GLU A 237 12.05 -40.06 5.97
C GLU A 237 12.60 -40.01 7.40
N ALA A 238 12.98 -38.82 7.87
CA ALA A 238 13.57 -38.62 9.19
C ALA A 238 13.06 -37.32 9.82
N ALA A 239 12.38 -37.46 10.95
CA ALA A 239 11.96 -36.38 11.84
C ALA A 239 12.05 -36.84 13.29
N SER A 240 12.12 -35.89 14.23
CA SER A 240 12.09 -36.17 15.68
C SER A 240 10.88 -35.52 16.31
N VAL A 241 10.01 -36.33 16.88
CA VAL A 241 8.80 -35.87 17.56
C VAL A 241 9.08 -35.80 19.06
N LEU A 242 8.84 -34.62 19.64
CA LEU A 242 8.91 -34.34 21.06
C LEU A 242 7.49 -34.18 21.60
N PHE A 243 7.18 -34.95 22.64
CA PHE A 243 5.98 -34.78 23.45
C PHE A 243 6.38 -34.37 24.86
N THR A 244 5.62 -33.45 25.45
CA THR A 244 5.66 -33.19 26.89
C THR A 244 4.29 -33.38 27.51
N ASP A 245 4.25 -33.57 28.83
CA ASP A 245 3.01 -33.66 29.60
C ASP A 245 3.26 -33.18 31.04
N PHE A 246 2.33 -32.40 31.59
CA PHE A 246 2.41 -31.98 32.99
C PHE A 246 1.92 -33.09 33.93
N THR A 247 2.82 -33.53 34.80
CA THR A 247 2.49 -34.56 35.77
C THR A 247 1.57 -34.02 36.87
N GLY A 248 0.54 -34.79 37.21
CA GLY A 248 -0.44 -34.41 38.23
C GLY A 248 -1.36 -33.26 37.82
N PHE A 249 -1.46 -32.94 36.53
CA PHE A 249 -2.26 -31.83 36.01
C PHE A 249 -3.70 -31.83 36.57
N THR A 250 -4.43 -32.94 36.45
CA THR A 250 -5.81 -33.07 36.96
C THR A 250 -5.93 -32.72 38.44
N GLN A 251 -5.01 -33.20 39.28
CA GLN A 251 -5.06 -32.96 40.73
C GLN A 251 -4.74 -31.50 41.08
N LEU A 252 -3.82 -30.88 40.35
CA LEU A 252 -3.46 -29.48 40.56
C LEU A 252 -4.49 -28.51 39.98
N THR A 253 -5.20 -28.89 38.92
CA THR A 253 -6.26 -28.06 38.34
C THR A 253 -7.43 -27.83 39.30
N GLU A 254 -7.67 -28.75 40.24
CA GLU A 254 -8.68 -28.60 41.29
C GLU A 254 -8.28 -27.56 42.37
N GLN A 255 -7.00 -27.20 42.45
CA GLN A 255 -6.46 -26.27 43.45
C GLN A 255 -6.28 -24.84 42.92
N LEU A 256 -6.44 -24.64 41.62
CA LEU A 256 -6.26 -23.36 40.94
C LEU A 256 -7.59 -22.79 40.46
N THR A 257 -7.71 -21.48 40.39
CA THR A 257 -8.81 -20.86 39.63
C THR A 257 -8.59 -21.09 38.14
N PRO A 258 -9.66 -21.11 37.32
CA PRO A 258 -9.53 -21.24 35.87
C PRO A 258 -8.58 -20.21 35.25
N GLU A 259 -8.60 -18.97 35.72
CA GLU A 259 -7.72 -17.91 35.25
C GLU A 259 -6.26 -18.20 35.59
N ALA A 260 -5.97 -18.55 36.85
CA ALA A 260 -4.61 -18.86 37.29
C ALA A 260 -4.04 -20.13 36.60
N LEU A 261 -4.91 -21.09 36.28
CA LEU A 261 -4.55 -22.28 35.52
C LEU A 261 -4.13 -21.92 34.09
N VAL A 262 -4.94 -21.11 33.41
CA VAL A 262 -4.66 -20.66 32.03
C VAL A 262 -3.40 -19.80 31.99
N ASP A 263 -3.23 -18.87 32.93
CA ASP A 263 -2.04 -18.03 33.02
C ASP A 263 -0.76 -18.86 33.23
N GLU A 264 -0.83 -19.92 34.04
CA GLU A 264 0.32 -20.79 34.28
C GLU A 264 0.66 -21.63 33.03
N LEU A 265 -0.35 -22.16 32.35
CA LEU A 265 -0.17 -22.89 31.09
C LEU A 265 0.42 -21.99 30.01
N ASP A 266 -0.12 -20.78 29.84
CA ASP A 266 0.36 -19.79 28.88
C ASP A 266 1.81 -19.41 29.16
N PHE A 267 2.17 -19.18 30.44
CA PHE A 267 3.55 -18.90 30.84
C PHE A 267 4.52 -20.03 30.47
N CYS A 268 4.13 -21.28 30.72
CA CYS A 268 4.99 -22.42 30.40
C CYS A 268 5.08 -22.66 28.89
N PHE A 269 3.96 -22.66 28.17
CA PHE A 269 3.94 -22.91 26.74
C PHE A 269 4.57 -21.78 25.93
N SER A 270 4.47 -20.53 26.37
CA SER A 270 5.20 -19.41 25.76
C SER A 270 6.72 -19.61 25.83
N TYR A 271 7.21 -20.13 26.96
CA TYR A 271 8.63 -20.49 27.06
C TYR A 271 8.98 -21.68 26.14
N PHE A 272 8.11 -22.68 26.04
CA PHE A 272 8.34 -23.83 25.16
C PHE A 272 8.34 -23.44 23.68
N ASP A 273 7.51 -22.48 23.30
CA ASP A 273 7.49 -21.89 21.96
C ASP A 273 8.82 -21.20 21.64
N THR A 274 9.31 -20.38 22.58
CA THR A 274 10.62 -19.72 22.47
C THR A 274 11.76 -20.73 22.30
N VAL A 275 11.74 -21.82 23.07
CA VAL A 275 12.73 -22.90 22.97
C VAL A 275 12.58 -23.65 21.65
N SER A 276 11.36 -23.92 21.20
CA SER A 276 11.10 -24.63 19.94
C SER A 276 11.63 -23.84 18.75
N GLU A 277 11.40 -22.53 18.71
CA GLU A 277 11.97 -21.64 17.69
C GLU A 277 13.50 -21.63 17.73
N ALA A 278 14.10 -21.48 18.91
CA ALA A 278 15.56 -21.42 19.08
C ALA A 278 16.26 -22.71 18.62
N TYR A 279 15.60 -23.86 18.80
CA TYR A 279 16.12 -25.17 18.41
C TYR A 279 15.39 -25.79 17.23
N ASN A 280 14.78 -25.00 16.35
CA ASN A 280 14.34 -25.51 15.05
C ASN A 280 13.22 -26.59 15.09
N LEU A 281 12.38 -26.58 16.12
CA LEU A 281 11.19 -27.41 16.22
C LEU A 281 9.97 -26.63 15.70
N GLU A 282 9.17 -27.28 14.88
CA GLU A 282 7.84 -26.81 14.51
C GLU A 282 6.86 -27.18 15.62
N LYS A 283 6.19 -26.19 16.20
CA LYS A 283 5.08 -26.41 17.14
C LYS A 283 3.85 -26.86 16.34
N LEU A 284 3.33 -28.04 16.63
CA LEU A 284 2.12 -28.51 15.95
C LEU A 284 0.85 -28.15 16.70
N LYS A 285 0.76 -28.54 17.97
CA LYS A 285 -0.42 -28.30 18.79
C LYS A 285 -0.12 -28.54 20.27
N THR A 286 -1.02 -28.03 21.10
CA THR A 286 -1.21 -28.50 22.47
C THR A 286 -2.37 -29.49 22.51
N ILE A 287 -2.29 -30.49 23.38
CA ILE A 287 -3.34 -31.49 23.60
C ILE A 287 -3.64 -31.49 25.09
N GLY A 288 -4.54 -30.61 25.52
CA GLY A 288 -4.74 -30.34 26.95
C GLY A 288 -3.47 -29.73 27.56
N ASP A 289 -2.88 -30.45 28.49
CA ASP A 289 -1.63 -30.16 29.20
C ASP A 289 -0.37 -30.67 28.49
N SER A 290 -0.53 -31.34 27.35
CA SER A 290 0.58 -31.83 26.53
C SER A 290 1.02 -30.82 25.47
N TYR A 291 2.33 -30.74 25.24
CA TYR A 291 2.95 -29.96 24.16
C TYR A 291 3.55 -30.89 23.11
N MET A 292 3.29 -30.63 21.83
CA MET A 292 3.85 -31.41 20.72
C MET A 292 4.66 -30.53 19.77
N GLY A 293 5.96 -30.84 19.66
CA GLY A 293 6.88 -30.21 18.73
C GLY A 293 7.59 -31.24 17.85
N VAL A 294 7.94 -30.87 16.62
CA VAL A 294 8.63 -31.77 15.68
C VAL A 294 9.80 -31.07 15.02
N ALA A 295 10.98 -31.66 15.11
CA ALA A 295 12.16 -31.21 14.38
C ALA A 295 12.31 -31.98 13.06
N GLY A 296 12.81 -31.30 12.02
CA GLY A 296 12.99 -31.87 10.68
C GLY A 296 11.79 -31.72 9.74
N ILE A 297 10.79 -30.90 10.14
CA ILE A 297 9.67 -30.46 9.30
C ILE A 297 9.47 -28.94 9.46
N PRO A 298 8.81 -28.25 8.52
CA PRO A 298 8.49 -28.73 7.15
C PRO A 298 9.76 -28.90 6.30
N VAL A 299 10.88 -28.33 6.72
CA VAL A 299 12.18 -28.46 6.05
C VAL A 299 13.00 -29.59 6.70
N PRO A 300 13.36 -30.64 5.95
CA PRO A 300 14.23 -31.71 6.42
C PRO A 300 15.58 -31.20 6.95
N ARG A 301 16.03 -31.77 8.08
CA ARG A 301 17.32 -31.42 8.72
C ARG A 301 17.98 -32.65 9.30
N ALA A 302 19.27 -32.85 9.03
CA ALA A 302 20.04 -33.96 9.59
C ALA A 302 20.22 -33.87 11.13
N THR A 303 20.10 -32.66 11.69
CA THR A 303 20.27 -32.39 13.12
C THR A 303 19.00 -32.58 13.95
N HIS A 304 17.88 -32.97 13.33
CA HIS A 304 16.55 -33.02 13.94
C HIS A 304 16.50 -33.68 15.34
N ALA A 305 17.22 -34.79 15.56
CA ALA A 305 17.27 -35.45 16.87
C ALA A 305 18.09 -34.67 17.92
N ILE A 306 19.17 -34.03 17.51
CA ILE A 306 20.01 -33.21 18.40
C ILE A 306 19.22 -31.97 18.82
N ASP A 307 18.57 -31.32 17.87
CA ASP A 307 17.71 -30.16 18.04
C ASP A 307 16.58 -30.44 19.07
N ALA A 308 15.87 -31.56 18.89
CA ALA A 308 14.82 -31.99 19.83
C ALA A 308 15.34 -32.26 21.25
N VAL A 309 16.53 -32.85 21.40
CA VAL A 309 17.12 -33.13 22.73
C VAL A 309 17.63 -31.85 23.40
N LEU A 310 18.19 -30.91 22.64
CA LEU A 310 18.58 -29.60 23.17
C LEU A 310 17.35 -28.82 23.68
N ALA A 311 16.26 -28.82 22.90
CA ALA A 311 15.00 -28.23 23.32
C ALA A 311 14.49 -28.86 24.62
N ALA A 312 14.48 -30.20 24.70
CA ALA A 312 14.06 -30.93 25.88
C ALA A 312 14.90 -30.60 27.14
N LEU A 313 16.21 -30.45 27.01
CA LEU A 313 17.09 -30.05 28.13
C LEU A 313 16.74 -28.65 28.65
N GLN A 314 16.46 -27.70 27.76
CA GLN A 314 16.05 -26.34 28.17
C GLN A 314 14.67 -26.33 28.84
N ILE A 315 13.70 -27.07 28.27
CA ILE A 315 12.36 -27.22 28.86
C ILE A 315 12.45 -27.85 30.25
N GLN A 316 13.22 -28.95 30.40
CA GLN A 316 13.43 -29.61 31.69
C GLN A 316 14.06 -28.67 32.72
N SER A 317 15.11 -27.93 32.33
CA SER A 317 15.79 -26.97 33.20
C SER A 317 14.84 -25.84 33.65
N PHE A 318 14.03 -25.31 32.73
CA PHE A 318 13.03 -24.31 33.04
C PHE A 318 11.97 -24.82 34.02
N MET A 319 11.45 -26.03 33.79
CA MET A 319 10.46 -26.64 34.69
C MET A 319 11.04 -26.90 36.09
N TYR A 320 12.32 -27.30 36.16
CA TYR A 320 13.02 -27.42 37.43
C TYR A 320 13.14 -26.07 38.16
N TRP A 321 13.50 -25.00 37.46
CA TRP A 321 13.52 -23.65 38.03
C TRP A 321 12.12 -23.21 38.50
N ARG A 322 11.08 -23.45 37.68
CA ARG A 322 9.69 -23.08 37.99
C ARG A 322 9.20 -23.79 39.24
N ARG A 323 9.53 -25.07 39.39
CA ARG A 323 9.28 -25.85 40.62
C ARG A 323 9.89 -25.20 41.85
N ILE A 324 11.17 -24.77 41.78
CA ILE A 324 11.84 -24.11 42.91
C ILE A 324 11.17 -22.77 43.25
N GLU A 325 10.85 -21.96 42.23
CA GLU A 325 10.20 -20.65 42.41
C GLU A 325 8.83 -20.79 43.08
N LYS A 326 7.98 -21.68 42.58
CA LYS A 326 6.66 -21.96 43.14
C LYS A 326 6.73 -22.54 44.54
N ALA A 327 7.65 -23.49 44.79
CA ALA A 327 7.84 -24.09 46.10
C ALA A 327 8.27 -23.05 47.15
N ARG A 328 9.15 -22.11 46.80
CA ARG A 328 9.55 -21.00 47.70
C ARG A 328 8.38 -20.09 48.08
N ASN A 329 7.41 -19.96 47.17
CA ASN A 329 6.23 -19.14 47.35
C ASN A 329 5.02 -19.92 47.91
N ASN A 330 5.21 -21.18 48.36
CA ASN A 330 4.15 -22.09 48.80
C ASN A 330 2.99 -22.22 47.79
N LYS A 331 3.30 -22.15 46.49
CA LYS A 331 2.35 -22.33 45.40
C LYS A 331 2.46 -23.75 44.82
N PRO A 332 1.35 -24.32 44.33
CA PRO A 332 1.39 -25.60 43.64
C PRO A 332 2.25 -25.50 42.36
N TYR A 333 2.90 -26.60 41.98
CA TYR A 333 3.77 -26.71 40.82
C TYR A 333 3.60 -28.04 40.12
N TRP A 334 3.81 -28.05 38.80
CA TRP A 334 3.87 -29.28 38.01
C TRP A 334 5.32 -29.75 37.83
N ASP A 335 5.50 -31.06 37.79
CA ASP A 335 6.67 -31.66 37.14
C ASP A 335 6.33 -32.02 35.70
N ILE A 336 7.34 -32.26 34.85
CA ILE A 336 7.12 -32.52 33.42
C ILE A 336 7.65 -33.90 33.01
N ARG A 337 6.92 -34.59 32.16
CA ARG A 337 7.45 -35.73 31.40
C ARG A 337 7.81 -35.27 30.01
N ILE A 338 8.94 -35.74 29.49
CA ILE A 338 9.37 -35.44 28.12
C ILE A 338 9.72 -36.75 27.42
N GLY A 339 9.15 -36.97 26.25
CA GLY A 339 9.39 -38.14 25.41
C GLY A 339 9.81 -37.75 24.00
N ILE A 340 10.86 -38.40 23.48
CA ILE A 340 11.34 -38.15 22.12
C ILE A 340 11.52 -39.46 21.36
N HIS A 341 10.98 -39.49 20.14
CA HIS A 341 11.21 -40.58 19.18
C HIS A 341 11.53 -40.03 17.79
N SER A 342 12.50 -40.66 17.12
CA SER A 342 12.93 -40.33 15.77
C SER A 342 12.50 -41.41 14.77
N GLY A 343 12.00 -41.01 13.62
CA GLY A 343 11.63 -41.91 12.52
C GLY A 343 10.90 -41.18 11.40
N SER A 344 10.37 -41.93 10.45
CA SER A 344 9.64 -41.37 9.31
C SER A 344 8.19 -41.01 9.66
N LEU A 345 7.68 -39.93 9.09
CA LEU A 345 6.28 -39.52 9.26
C LEU A 345 5.74 -38.85 8.00
N LEU A 346 4.42 -38.77 7.90
CA LEU A 346 3.72 -37.97 6.89
C LEU A 346 3.33 -36.64 7.53
N ALA A 347 3.60 -35.52 6.87
CA ALA A 347 3.15 -34.19 7.30
C ALA A 347 2.24 -33.57 6.24
N GLY A 348 1.30 -32.72 6.63
CA GLY A 348 0.39 -32.10 5.67
C GLY A 348 -0.68 -31.23 6.32
N VAL A 349 -1.48 -30.57 5.48
CA VAL A 349 -2.55 -29.70 5.94
C VAL A 349 -3.89 -30.43 5.85
N ILE A 350 -4.63 -30.47 6.95
CA ILE A 350 -6.03 -30.94 6.99
C ILE A 350 -6.97 -29.76 7.22
N GLY A 351 -8.18 -29.88 6.66
CA GLY A 351 -9.29 -28.96 6.88
C GLY A 351 -9.64 -28.15 5.65
N ARG A 352 -10.93 -27.80 5.50
CA ARG A 352 -11.43 -26.94 4.41
C ARG A 352 -11.67 -25.48 4.83
N LYS A 353 -11.80 -25.24 6.14
CA LYS A 353 -12.10 -23.93 6.73
C LYS A 353 -11.13 -23.57 7.86
N LYS A 354 -10.77 -24.54 8.69
CA LYS A 354 -9.71 -24.44 9.70
C LYS A 354 -8.55 -25.27 9.22
N PHE A 355 -7.57 -24.64 8.57
CA PHE A 355 -6.36 -25.33 8.13
C PHE A 355 -5.50 -25.65 9.35
N THR A 356 -5.04 -26.88 9.46
CA THR A 356 -4.10 -27.30 10.51
C THR A 356 -3.01 -28.12 9.86
N TYR A 357 -1.76 -27.68 10.03
CA TYR A 357 -0.60 -28.47 9.67
C TYR A 357 -0.35 -29.51 10.77
N ASP A 358 -0.23 -30.77 10.38
CA ASP A 358 -0.19 -31.87 11.32
C ASP A 358 0.61 -33.05 10.75
N VAL A 359 0.91 -34.02 11.62
CA VAL A 359 1.72 -35.19 11.28
C VAL A 359 1.00 -36.49 11.62
N TRP A 360 1.24 -37.52 10.80
CA TRP A 360 0.71 -38.86 10.96
C TRP A 360 1.81 -39.89 10.77
N GLY A 361 1.65 -41.02 11.45
CA GLY A 361 2.56 -42.15 11.33
C GLY A 361 2.85 -42.77 12.67
N ASP A 362 3.46 -43.95 12.63
CA ASP A 362 3.78 -44.69 13.84
C ASP A 362 4.80 -43.95 14.72
N THR A 363 5.68 -43.13 14.13
CA THR A 363 6.64 -42.30 14.86
C THR A 363 5.96 -41.39 15.89
N VAL A 364 4.80 -40.82 15.55
CA VAL A 364 4.02 -39.96 16.45
C VAL A 364 3.50 -40.76 17.66
N ASN A 365 2.92 -41.94 17.40
CA ASN A 365 2.40 -42.82 18.43
C ASN A 365 3.51 -43.34 19.35
N THR A 366 4.67 -43.66 18.80
CA THR A 366 5.83 -44.12 19.57
C THR A 366 6.41 -42.99 20.42
N ALA A 367 6.48 -41.76 19.91
CA ALA A 367 6.92 -40.60 20.68
C ALA A 367 6.01 -40.33 21.89
N SER A 368 4.69 -40.35 21.69
CA SER A 368 3.72 -40.21 22.78
C SER A 368 3.91 -41.31 23.84
N ARG A 369 4.23 -42.55 23.44
CA ARG A 369 4.56 -43.63 24.40
C ARG A 369 5.86 -43.40 25.15
N MET A 370 6.87 -42.78 24.52
CA MET A 370 8.11 -42.42 25.21
C MET A 370 7.82 -41.40 26.31
N GLU A 371 6.94 -40.43 26.06
CA GLU A 371 6.53 -39.43 27.04
C GLU A 371 5.78 -40.09 28.18
N SER A 372 4.72 -40.84 27.87
CA SER A 372 3.84 -41.41 28.89
C SER A 372 4.57 -42.34 29.86
N SER A 373 5.68 -42.93 29.39
CA SER A 373 6.53 -43.87 30.14
C SER A 373 7.76 -43.22 30.76
N ALA A 374 7.94 -41.91 30.62
CA ALA A 374 9.02 -41.15 31.24
C ALA A 374 8.81 -41.05 32.76
N ILE A 375 9.91 -40.96 33.51
CA ILE A 375 9.83 -40.59 34.93
C ILE A 375 9.58 -39.07 35.00
N PRO A 376 8.71 -38.58 35.88
CA PRO A 376 8.53 -37.15 36.12
C PRO A 376 9.88 -36.43 36.31
N GLY A 377 10.06 -35.32 35.61
CA GLY A 377 11.28 -34.51 35.63
C GLY A 377 12.44 -35.06 34.79
N THR A 378 12.21 -36.06 33.94
CA THR A 378 13.25 -36.69 33.10
C THR A 378 12.93 -36.64 31.61
N ILE A 379 13.97 -36.70 30.78
CA ILE A 379 13.89 -36.79 29.32
C ILE A 379 14.06 -38.24 28.92
N ASN A 380 13.02 -38.84 28.37
CA ASN A 380 13.01 -40.22 27.91
C ASN A 380 13.09 -40.27 26.37
N ILE A 381 14.01 -41.08 25.84
CA ILE A 381 14.21 -41.22 24.40
C ILE A 381 14.18 -42.69 23.99
N SER A 382 13.71 -42.96 22.78
CA SER A 382 13.78 -44.30 22.18
C SER A 382 15.19 -44.69 21.72
N GLN A 383 15.43 -45.98 21.47
CA GLN A 383 16.64 -46.47 20.79
C GLN A 383 16.97 -45.70 19.51
N ALA A 384 15.97 -45.49 18.65
CA ALA A 384 16.17 -44.82 17.36
C ALA A 384 16.73 -43.41 17.55
N THR A 385 16.20 -42.66 18.51
CA THR A 385 16.72 -41.35 18.89
C THR A 385 18.11 -41.45 19.50
N PHE A 386 18.32 -42.42 20.41
CA PHE A 386 19.61 -42.64 21.08
C PHE A 386 20.74 -42.84 20.07
N GLU A 387 20.53 -43.65 19.03
CA GLU A 387 21.55 -43.88 18.00
C GLU A 387 22.02 -42.59 17.30
N LEU A 388 21.09 -41.63 17.11
CA LEU A 388 21.37 -40.35 16.47
C LEU A 388 22.10 -39.38 17.40
N VAL A 389 21.92 -39.49 18.71
CA VAL A 389 22.34 -38.46 19.68
C VAL A 389 23.40 -38.92 20.70
N LYS A 390 23.70 -40.22 20.78
CA LYS A 390 24.63 -40.82 21.76
C LYS A 390 26.04 -40.23 21.77
N ASN A 391 26.45 -39.57 20.70
CA ASN A 391 27.76 -38.90 20.60
C ASN A 391 27.78 -37.49 21.21
N PHE A 392 26.60 -36.91 21.45
CA PHE A 392 26.41 -35.53 21.94
C PHE A 392 25.98 -35.46 23.40
N PHE A 393 25.22 -36.45 23.87
CA PHE A 393 24.61 -36.42 25.21
C PHE A 393 25.01 -37.63 26.07
N ASP A 394 24.98 -37.42 27.39
CA ASP A 394 25.09 -38.49 28.39
C ASP A 394 23.72 -39.18 28.50
N CYS A 395 23.64 -40.41 28.00
CA CYS A 395 22.43 -41.23 27.98
C CYS A 395 22.59 -42.49 28.84
N GLU A 396 21.58 -42.81 29.63
CA GLU A 396 21.54 -44.00 30.49
C GLU A 396 20.43 -44.95 30.03
N TYR A 397 20.73 -46.24 29.91
CA TYR A 397 19.73 -47.23 29.53
C TYR A 397 18.69 -47.43 30.63
N ARG A 398 17.40 -47.35 30.27
CA ARG A 398 16.26 -47.33 31.21
C ARG A 398 15.47 -48.65 31.20
N GLY A 399 15.75 -49.55 30.26
CA GLY A 399 14.94 -50.74 30.03
C GLY A 399 14.03 -50.57 28.82
N LYS A 400 12.99 -51.41 28.74
CA LYS A 400 12.14 -51.53 27.55
C LYS A 400 10.69 -51.18 27.85
N ILE A 401 9.99 -50.68 26.83
CA ILE A 401 8.53 -50.50 26.83
C ILE A 401 7.89 -51.36 25.76
N GLY A 402 6.73 -51.95 26.06
CA GLY A 402 5.91 -52.60 25.04
C GLY A 402 5.28 -51.57 24.09
N ALA A 403 5.48 -51.75 22.80
CA ALA A 403 4.80 -51.02 21.75
C ALA A 403 3.81 -51.96 21.02
N LYS A 404 2.55 -51.52 20.91
CA LYS A 404 1.53 -52.26 20.15
C LYS A 404 2.08 -52.52 18.74
N ASN A 405 2.13 -53.79 18.32
CA ASN A 405 2.60 -54.24 17.01
C ASN A 405 4.11 -54.06 16.71
N LYS A 406 4.94 -53.62 17.66
CA LYS A 406 6.41 -53.45 17.48
C LYS A 406 7.27 -54.22 18.48
N GLY A 407 6.66 -54.99 19.38
CA GLY A 407 7.39 -55.69 20.44
C GLY A 407 7.89 -54.72 21.50
N SER A 408 9.09 -54.93 22.02
CA SER A 408 9.67 -54.10 23.07
C SER A 408 10.68 -53.11 22.49
N ILE A 409 10.52 -51.82 22.79
CA ILE A 409 11.42 -50.75 22.37
C ILE A 409 12.34 -50.38 23.54
N ASP A 410 13.65 -50.39 23.30
CA ASP A 410 14.66 -49.91 24.25
C ASP A 410 14.52 -48.39 24.48
N MET A 411 14.64 -47.98 25.74
CA MET A 411 14.52 -46.59 26.18
C MET A 411 15.78 -46.14 26.91
N TYR A 412 16.07 -44.86 26.80
CA TYR A 412 17.20 -44.21 27.45
C TYR A 412 16.76 -42.91 28.11
N LEU A 413 17.40 -42.57 29.22
CA LEU A 413 17.29 -41.27 29.85
C LEU A 413 18.40 -40.37 29.34
N VAL A 414 18.07 -39.12 28.98
CA VAL A 414 19.06 -38.08 28.70
C VAL A 414 19.22 -37.20 29.93
N SER A 415 20.46 -36.99 30.35
CA SER A 415 20.77 -36.19 31.54
C SER A 415 21.36 -34.82 31.22
N ARG A 416 22.28 -34.76 30.24
CA ARG A 416 22.99 -33.53 29.85
C ARG A 416 23.76 -33.71 28.55
N ILE A 417 24.26 -32.61 28.00
CA ILE A 417 25.33 -32.61 27.00
C ILE A 417 26.58 -33.25 27.62
N LYS A 418 27.30 -34.06 26.85
CA LYS A 418 28.55 -34.68 27.30
C LYS A 418 29.53 -33.62 27.80
N LYS A 419 30.21 -33.89 28.91
CA LYS A 419 31.13 -32.93 29.57
C LYS A 419 32.14 -32.26 28.64
N TYR A 420 32.68 -32.99 27.66
CA TYR A 420 33.66 -32.43 26.71
C TYR A 420 33.05 -31.60 25.58
N LEU A 421 31.72 -31.56 25.47
CA LEU A 421 30.93 -30.80 24.50
C LEU A 421 30.10 -29.68 25.15
N ALA A 422 30.15 -29.55 26.47
CA ALA A 422 29.49 -28.49 27.21
C ALA A 422 30.47 -27.41 27.67
N THR A 423 29.96 -26.20 27.87
CA THR A 423 30.71 -25.07 28.45
C THR A 423 30.47 -24.98 29.96
N ASP A 424 29.27 -25.32 30.42
CA ASP A 424 28.86 -25.27 31.81
C ASP A 424 28.93 -26.65 32.50
N SER A 425 28.92 -26.64 33.83
CA SER A 425 28.99 -27.87 34.64
C SER A 425 27.70 -28.69 34.66
N LEU A 426 26.55 -28.06 34.37
CA LEU A 426 25.25 -28.73 34.29
C LEU A 426 25.06 -29.44 32.94
N GLY A 427 25.82 -29.02 31.92
CA GLY A 427 25.78 -29.59 30.57
C GLY A 427 24.55 -29.16 29.79
N LEU A 428 24.16 -27.89 29.93
CA LEU A 428 23.02 -27.29 29.24
C LEU A 428 23.45 -26.43 28.04
N ILE A 429 24.68 -25.90 28.06
CA ILE A 429 25.20 -24.93 27.10
C ILE A 429 26.27 -25.63 26.26
N PRO A 430 26.04 -25.82 24.95
CA PRO A 430 27.05 -26.37 24.05
C PRO A 430 28.31 -25.50 23.98
N ASN A 431 29.47 -26.13 23.76
CA ASN A 431 30.74 -25.43 23.49
C ASN A 431 31.08 -25.40 21.99
N ASP A 432 32.17 -24.73 21.63
CA ASP A 432 32.60 -24.62 20.23
C ASP A 432 32.82 -25.98 19.55
N LYS A 433 33.27 -26.99 20.29
CA LYS A 433 33.49 -28.34 19.76
C LYS A 433 32.16 -29.00 19.40
N PHE A 434 31.12 -28.82 20.21
CA PHE A 434 29.76 -29.24 19.87
C PHE A 434 29.33 -28.63 18.54
N TYR A 435 29.43 -27.30 18.41
CA TYR A 435 28.97 -26.60 17.21
C TYR A 435 29.74 -26.99 15.96
N ARG A 436 31.04 -27.28 16.05
CA ARG A 436 31.81 -27.80 14.90
C ARG A 436 31.24 -29.13 14.39
N ILE A 437 30.92 -30.06 15.29
CA ILE A 437 30.36 -31.37 14.92
C ILE A 437 28.93 -31.19 14.39
N TYR A 438 28.13 -30.36 15.07
CA TYR A 438 26.76 -30.02 14.67
C TYR A 438 26.70 -29.41 13.27
N SER A 439 27.54 -28.40 12.98
CA SER A 439 27.61 -27.75 11.67
C SER A 439 28.08 -28.71 10.57
N ALA A 440 28.97 -29.66 10.88
CA ALA A 440 29.38 -30.68 9.93
C ALA A 440 28.21 -31.59 9.52
N LEU A 441 27.33 -31.95 10.46
CA LEU A 441 26.11 -32.73 10.19
C LEU A 441 25.07 -31.90 9.41
N LYS A 442 24.92 -30.62 9.77
CA LYS A 442 23.98 -29.70 9.09
C LYS A 442 24.28 -29.55 7.60
N ASN A 443 25.56 -29.61 7.21
CA ASN A 443 26.01 -29.43 5.84
C ASN A 443 26.12 -30.74 5.03
N GLN A 444 25.77 -31.90 5.60
CA GLN A 444 25.71 -33.13 4.82
C GLN A 444 24.48 -33.09 3.89
N PRO A 445 24.64 -33.35 2.58
CA PRO A 445 23.49 -33.52 1.70
C PRO A 445 22.67 -34.70 2.20
N GLN A 446 21.39 -34.46 2.52
CA GLN A 446 20.45 -35.56 2.69
C GLN A 446 20.32 -36.25 1.34
N TYR A 447 20.67 -37.53 1.33
CA TYR A 447 20.83 -38.45 0.20
C TYR A 447 20.06 -38.10 -1.08
N CYS A 448 20.77 -38.17 -2.20
CA CYS A 448 20.17 -38.36 -3.53
C CYS A 448 19.28 -39.61 -3.48
N SER A 449 18.01 -39.44 -3.81
CA SER A 449 17.12 -40.55 -4.18
C SER A 449 17.68 -41.21 -5.45
N GLU A 450 18.14 -42.46 -5.33
CA GLU A 450 18.27 -43.40 -6.46
C GLU A 450 16.90 -43.96 -6.85
#